data_AF-A0A2V5XJP2-F1
#
_entry.id   AF-A0A2V5XJP2-F1
#
_cell.length_a   1.000
_cell.length_b   1.000
_cell.length_c   1.000
_cell.angle_alpha   90.00
_cell.angle_beta   90.00
_cell.angle_gamma   90.00
#
_symmetry.space_group_name_H-M   'P 1'
#
loop_
_entity.id
_entity.type
_entity.pdbx_description
1 polymer ?
#
loop_
_entity_poly.entity_id
_entity_poly.type
_entity_poly.pdbx_seq_one_letter_code
_entity_poly.pdbx_strand_id
1 'polypeptide(L)'
;MMRKTVRFIWAGLGGLACVIATAWATGALYFDLPIAWLRSPLALIYGLAMLAVLFLVKGRWRAMGVVAGGFAVVLAWWFTIKPSNEGNWQPDVAQLAWAEVNGDEVTLHNVRNCDYRTETDYTPRWET
;
A
#
# COMPACT_ATOMS: atom_id res chain seq x y z
N MET A 1 -32.65 24.32 12.71
CA MET A 1 -31.95 23.24 13.44
C MET A 1 -31.30 22.23 12.49
N MET A 2 -32.06 21.68 11.53
CA MET A 2 -31.63 20.66 10.54
C MET A 2 -30.35 20.98 9.75
N ARG A 3 -30.16 22.22 9.25
CA ARG A 3 -28.95 22.64 8.50
C ARG A 3 -27.65 22.57 9.32
N LYS A 4 -27.71 22.79 10.65
CA LYS A 4 -26.52 22.74 11.51
C LYS A 4 -26.10 21.29 11.76
N THR A 5 -27.06 20.40 12.00
CA THR A 5 -26.84 18.96 12.18
C THR A 5 -26.23 18.31 10.94
N VAL A 6 -26.76 18.61 9.76
CA VAL A 6 -26.21 18.11 8.48
C VAL A 6 -24.76 18.56 8.30
N ARG A 7 -24.43 19.81 8.63
CA ARG A 7 -23.04 20.31 8.52
C ARG A 7 -22.08 19.62 9.51
N PHE A 8 -22.54 19.20 10.67
CA PHE A 8 -21.75 18.44 11.63
C PHE A 8 -21.49 17.01 11.15
N ILE A 9 -22.52 16.35 10.58
CA ILE A 9 -22.38 15.00 10.01
C ILE A 9 -21.35 15.01 8.87
N TRP A 10 -21.46 15.94 7.92
CA TRP A 10 -20.50 16.08 6.82
C TRP A 10 -19.08 16.38 7.29
N ALA A 11 -18.93 17.18 8.34
CA ALA A 11 -17.63 17.44 8.95
C ALA A 11 -17.04 16.18 9.61
N GLY A 12 -17.86 15.37 10.27
CA GLY A 12 -17.45 14.10 10.87
C GLY A 12 -17.02 13.07 9.82
N LEU A 13 -17.85 12.88 8.78
CA LEU A 13 -17.52 12.00 7.66
C LEU A 13 -16.26 12.44 6.94
N GLY A 14 -16.11 13.75 6.72
CA GLY A 14 -14.91 14.32 6.12
C GLY A 14 -13.66 14.10 6.97
N GLY A 15 -13.75 14.27 8.29
CA GLY A 15 -12.66 13.98 9.21
C GLY A 15 -12.26 12.50 9.19
N LEU A 16 -13.23 11.59 9.21
CA LEU A 16 -12.98 10.14 9.11
C LEU A 16 -12.28 9.79 7.79
N ALA A 17 -12.76 10.34 6.67
CA ALA A 17 -12.12 10.14 5.37
C ALA A 17 -10.66 10.63 5.36
N CYS A 18 -10.38 11.78 5.97
CA CYS A 18 -9.01 12.30 6.11
C CYS A 18 -8.11 11.39 6.97
N VAL A 19 -8.63 10.80 8.05
CA VAL A 19 -7.88 9.84 8.86
C VAL A 19 -7.57 8.58 8.07
N ILE A 20 -8.54 8.02 7.35
CA ILE A 20 -8.34 6.85 6.49
C ILE A 20 -7.32 7.15 5.39
N ALA A 21 -7.43 8.31 4.73
CA ALA A 21 -6.49 8.74 3.70
C ALA A 21 -5.06 8.90 4.26
N THR A 22 -4.94 9.47 5.46
CA THR A 22 -3.65 9.60 6.16
C THR A 22 -3.04 8.23 6.46
N ALA A 23 -3.85 7.32 7.03
CA ALA A 23 -3.41 5.96 7.34
C ALA A 23 -2.96 5.19 6.08
N TRP A 24 -3.71 5.30 4.99
CA TRP A 24 -3.37 4.70 3.71
C TRP A 24 -2.05 5.27 3.16
N ALA A 25 -1.90 6.60 3.12
CA ALA A 25 -0.69 7.25 2.60
C ALA A 25 0.55 6.95 3.45
N THR A 26 0.40 6.88 4.78
CA THR A 26 1.45 6.39 5.68
C THR A 26 1.84 4.95 5.35
N GLY A 27 0.87 4.08 5.11
CA GLY A 27 1.10 2.70 4.67
C GLY A 27 1.87 2.63 3.35
N ALA A 28 1.44 3.39 2.35
CA ALA A 28 2.10 3.46 1.04
C ALA A 28 3.58 3.90 1.16
N LEU A 29 3.87 4.90 1.99
CA LEU A 29 5.26 5.33 2.25
C LEU A 29 6.07 4.27 3.02
N TYR A 30 5.44 3.52 3.90
CA TYR A 30 6.13 2.48 4.68
C TYR A 30 6.42 1.23 3.85
N PHE A 31 5.48 0.76 3.03
CA PHE A 31 5.61 -0.49 2.29
C PHE A 31 6.25 -0.31 0.91
N ASP A 32 5.85 0.72 0.17
CA ASP A 32 6.16 0.81 -1.27
C ASP A 32 7.29 1.79 -1.60
N LEU A 33 7.81 2.56 -0.63
CA LEU A 33 8.92 3.47 -0.87
C LEU A 33 10.19 2.67 -1.28
N PRO A 34 10.84 2.97 -2.42
CA PRO A 34 12.00 2.20 -2.89
C PRO A 34 13.21 2.27 -1.97
N ILE A 35 13.36 3.36 -1.21
CA ILE A 35 14.50 3.62 -0.35
C ILE A 35 14.21 3.06 1.05
N ALA A 36 14.67 1.82 1.30
CA ALA A 36 14.30 1.04 2.48
C ALA A 36 14.52 1.77 3.82
N TRP A 37 15.67 2.43 3.99
CA TRP A 37 16.01 3.13 5.23
C TRP A 37 15.19 4.40 5.47
N LEU A 38 14.53 4.94 4.44
CA LEU A 38 13.66 6.12 4.54
C LEU A 38 12.19 5.78 4.80
N ARG A 39 11.77 4.50 4.64
CA ARG A 39 10.38 4.06 4.82
C ARG A 39 9.81 4.49 6.16
N SER A 40 10.38 3.99 7.25
CA SER A 40 9.94 4.25 8.61
C SER A 40 9.96 5.73 8.99
N PRO A 41 11.06 6.49 8.81
CA PRO A 41 11.08 7.90 9.21
C PRO A 41 10.11 8.76 8.40
N LEU A 42 10.01 8.59 7.08
CA LEU A 42 9.09 9.39 6.26
C LEU A 42 7.63 9.05 6.54
N ALA A 43 7.29 7.76 6.69
CA ALA A 43 5.93 7.35 7.05
C ALA A 43 5.50 7.93 8.40
N LEU A 44 6.39 7.90 9.41
CA LEU A 44 6.15 8.46 10.73
C LEU A 44 5.97 9.98 10.69
N ILE A 45 6.90 10.70 10.03
CA ILE A 45 6.85 12.15 9.88
C ILE A 45 5.56 12.57 9.18
N TYR A 46 5.23 11.92 8.06
CA TYR A 46 4.01 12.21 7.31
C TYR A 46 2.75 11.97 8.15
N GLY A 47 2.64 10.80 8.77
CA GLY A 47 1.47 10.43 9.57
C GLY A 47 1.25 11.38 10.75
N LEU A 48 2.31 11.68 11.52
CA LEU A 48 2.25 12.63 12.63
C LEU A 48 1.93 14.05 12.15
N ALA A 49 2.52 14.50 11.05
CA ALA A 49 2.27 15.82 10.49
C ALA A 49 0.81 15.98 10.04
N MET A 50 0.25 15.01 9.31
CA MET A 50 -1.13 15.08 8.84
C MET A 50 -2.15 14.98 9.98
N LEU A 51 -1.89 14.14 10.99
CA LEU A 51 -2.71 14.10 12.21
C LEU A 51 -2.63 15.43 12.96
N ALA A 52 -1.42 15.99 13.14
CA ALA A 52 -1.24 17.30 13.76
C ALA A 52 -1.99 18.40 13.00
N VAL A 53 -2.00 18.36 11.66
CA VAL A 53 -2.80 19.28 10.84
C VAL A 53 -4.29 19.19 11.16
N LEU A 54 -4.85 17.99 11.27
CA LEU A 54 -6.28 17.81 11.57
C LEU A 54 -6.69 18.37 12.94
N PHE A 55 -5.81 18.28 13.94
CA PHE A 55 -6.12 18.72 15.30
C PHE A 55 -5.70 20.16 15.61
N LEU A 56 -4.61 20.66 15.02
CA LEU A 56 -4.00 21.93 15.39
C LEU A 56 -4.35 23.08 14.43
N VAL A 57 -4.70 22.81 13.17
CA VAL A 57 -5.04 23.86 12.20
C VAL A 57 -6.43 24.41 12.46
N LYS A 58 -6.52 25.73 12.70
CA LYS A 58 -7.80 26.42 12.89
C LYS A 58 -8.61 26.44 11.59
N GLY A 59 -9.78 25.81 11.65
CA GLY A 59 -10.74 25.75 10.56
C GLY A 59 -10.74 24.39 9.86
N ARG A 60 -11.73 23.56 10.22
CA ARG A 60 -11.84 22.16 9.76
C ARG A 60 -11.64 21.95 8.26
N TRP A 61 -12.20 22.84 7.43
CA TRP A 61 -12.09 22.73 5.98
C TRP A 61 -10.69 23.02 5.44
N ARG A 62 -9.93 23.92 6.10
CA ARG A 62 -8.53 24.18 5.75
C ARG A 62 -7.66 22.98 6.11
N ALA A 63 -7.85 22.44 7.31
CA ALA A 63 -7.15 21.24 7.77
C ALA A 63 -7.40 20.05 6.83
N MET A 64 -8.67 19.79 6.49
CA MET A 64 -9.06 18.75 5.54
C MET A 64 -8.47 18.98 4.15
N GLY A 65 -8.44 20.23 3.66
CA GLY A 65 -7.83 20.58 2.37
C GLY A 65 -6.32 20.30 2.33
N VAL A 66 -5.60 20.58 3.43
CA VAL A 66 -4.17 20.27 3.54
C VAL A 66 -3.94 18.76 3.54
N VAL A 67 -4.73 17.99 4.31
CA VAL A 67 -4.62 16.52 4.31
C VAL A 67 -4.96 15.95 2.94
N ALA A 68 -6.01 16.43 2.28
CA ALA A 68 -6.37 16.01 0.94
C ALA A 68 -5.25 16.30 -0.07
N GLY A 69 -4.59 17.45 0.03
CA GLY A 69 -3.44 17.80 -0.80
C GLY A 69 -2.23 16.89 -0.54
N GLY A 70 -1.89 16.66 0.73
CA GLY A 70 -0.81 15.75 1.12
C GLY A 70 -1.08 14.31 0.67
N PHE A 71 -2.33 13.85 0.77
CA PHE A 71 -2.75 12.55 0.24
C PHE A 71 -2.62 12.49 -1.28
N ALA A 72 -3.08 13.51 -2.00
CA ALA A 72 -3.00 13.55 -3.46
C ALA A 72 -1.55 13.49 -3.98
N VAL A 73 -0.60 14.10 -3.28
CA VAL A 73 0.83 14.00 -3.61
C VAL A 73 1.33 12.57 -3.47
N VAL A 74 1.05 11.92 -2.34
CA VAL A 74 1.45 10.51 -2.11
C VAL A 74 0.76 9.59 -3.12
N LEU A 75 -0.52 9.80 -3.39
CA LEU A 75 -1.29 9.02 -4.36
C LEU A 75 -0.73 9.18 -5.79
N ALA A 76 -0.41 10.40 -6.21
CA ALA A 76 0.19 10.67 -7.51
C ALA A 76 1.54 9.96 -7.66
N TRP A 77 2.38 10.00 -6.62
CA TRP A 77 3.62 9.21 -6.59
C TRP A 77 3.35 7.70 -6.64
N TRP A 78 2.41 7.20 -5.85
CA TRP A 78 2.10 5.77 -5.78
C TRP A 78 1.66 5.19 -7.13
N PHE A 79 0.91 5.97 -7.93
CA PHE A 79 0.55 5.57 -9.30
C PHE A 79 1.73 5.50 -10.29
N THR A 80 2.90 6.03 -9.93
CA THR A 80 4.12 5.89 -10.76
C THR A 80 4.87 4.58 -10.53
N ILE A 81 4.51 3.84 -9.47
CA ILE A 81 5.17 2.59 -9.11
C ILE A 81 4.79 1.51 -10.13
N LYS A 82 5.80 0.94 -10.78
CA LYS A 82 5.61 -0.16 -11.72
C LYS A 82 5.64 -1.50 -10.97
N PRO A 83 4.75 -2.46 -11.32
CA PRO A 83 4.89 -3.81 -10.82
C PRO A 83 6.25 -4.38 -11.24
N SER A 84 6.89 -5.13 -10.34
CA SER A 84 8.20 -5.76 -10.57
C SER A 84 8.18 -7.18 -10.04
N ASN A 85 8.80 -8.10 -10.77
CA ASN A 85 9.01 -9.48 -10.32
C ASN A 85 10.31 -9.64 -9.51
N GLU A 86 11.14 -8.60 -9.40
CA GLU A 86 12.45 -8.63 -8.72
C GLU A 86 12.35 -8.35 -7.20
N GLY A 87 11.21 -8.66 -6.59
CA GLY A 87 10.97 -8.49 -5.17
C GLY A 87 11.59 -9.60 -4.32
N ASN A 88 11.75 -9.32 -3.02
CA ASN A 88 12.01 -10.37 -2.03
C ASN A 88 10.71 -11.11 -1.68
N TRP A 89 10.21 -11.86 -2.65
CA TRP A 89 8.94 -12.60 -2.56
C TRP A 89 9.00 -13.74 -1.55
N GLN A 90 7.84 -14.25 -1.16
CA GLN A 90 7.77 -15.45 -0.33
C GLN A 90 8.43 -16.64 -1.05
N PRO A 91 9.04 -17.59 -0.31
CA PRO A 91 9.83 -18.66 -0.92
C PRO A 91 9.05 -19.53 -1.92
N ASP A 92 7.74 -19.69 -1.73
CA ASP A 92 6.84 -20.45 -2.61
C ASP A 92 6.41 -19.70 -3.88
N VAL A 93 6.75 -18.42 -4.02
CA VAL A 93 6.46 -17.61 -5.24
C VAL A 93 7.69 -16.84 -5.71
N ALA A 94 8.87 -17.24 -5.24
CA ALA A 94 10.14 -16.58 -5.56
C ALA A 94 10.61 -16.83 -7.01
N GLN A 95 10.10 -17.88 -7.68
CA GLN A 95 10.43 -18.16 -9.08
C GLN A 95 9.20 -17.97 -9.97
N LEU A 96 9.39 -17.22 -11.06
CA LEU A 96 8.35 -17.01 -12.06
C LEU A 96 8.26 -18.23 -12.98
N ALA A 97 7.06 -18.81 -13.08
CA ALA A 97 6.78 -19.90 -14.03
C ALA A 97 6.82 -19.39 -15.47
N TRP A 98 7.36 -20.20 -16.36
CA TRP A 98 7.39 -19.92 -17.80
C TRP A 98 7.27 -21.22 -18.61
N ALA A 99 7.00 -21.11 -19.91
CA ALA A 99 6.77 -22.26 -20.77
C ALA A 99 7.63 -22.18 -22.04
N GLU A 100 8.20 -23.32 -22.42
CA GLU A 100 8.75 -23.55 -23.76
C GLU A 100 7.69 -24.28 -24.60
N VAL A 101 7.43 -23.81 -25.82
CA VAL A 101 6.42 -24.39 -26.72
C VAL A 101 7.10 -24.86 -28.00
N ASN A 102 7.07 -26.17 -28.23
CA ASN A 102 7.70 -26.86 -29.35
C ASN A 102 6.62 -27.62 -30.16
N GLY A 103 5.89 -26.90 -31.02
CA GLY A 103 4.79 -27.47 -31.80
C GLY A 103 3.62 -27.86 -30.90
N ASP A 104 3.31 -29.16 -30.84
CA ASP A 104 2.24 -29.71 -29.99
C ASP A 104 2.74 -30.09 -28.57
N GLU A 105 4.03 -29.88 -28.28
CA GLU A 105 4.65 -30.13 -26.97
C GLU A 105 4.85 -28.81 -26.20
N VAL A 106 4.53 -28.82 -24.90
CA VAL A 106 4.73 -27.68 -24.00
C VAL A 106 5.46 -28.17 -22.75
N THR A 107 6.61 -27.56 -22.47
CA THR A 107 7.41 -27.82 -21.25
C THR A 107 7.25 -26.62 -20.31
N LEU A 108 6.83 -26.87 -19.07
CA LEU A 108 6.62 -25.83 -18.08
C LEU A 108 7.78 -25.80 -17.10
N HIS A 109 8.42 -24.66 -16.93
CA HIS A 109 9.53 -24.48 -16.00
C HIS A 109 9.08 -23.73 -14.76
N ASN A 110 9.77 -23.98 -13.65
CA ASN A 110 9.47 -23.42 -12.34
C ASN A 110 8.03 -23.71 -11.91
N VAL A 111 7.57 -24.93 -12.15
CA VAL A 111 6.29 -25.40 -11.60
C VAL A 111 6.48 -25.65 -10.12
N ARG A 112 5.69 -24.97 -9.29
CA ARG A 112 5.81 -25.06 -7.84
C ARG A 112 5.31 -26.39 -7.30
N ASN A 113 6.14 -27.06 -6.52
CA ASN A 113 5.77 -28.26 -5.77
C ASN A 113 6.37 -28.24 -4.34
N CYS A 114 5.79 -27.46 -3.42
CA CYS A 114 6.32 -27.35 -2.07
C CYS A 114 5.97 -28.57 -1.19
N ASP A 115 6.92 -29.00 -0.35
CA ASP A 115 6.67 -29.97 0.72
C ASP A 115 6.03 -29.24 1.92
N TYR A 116 4.70 -29.26 2.01
CA TYR A 116 3.98 -28.59 3.10
C TYR A 116 3.91 -29.44 4.38
N ARG A 117 4.23 -28.82 5.51
CA ARG A 117 3.91 -29.34 6.87
C ARG A 117 2.75 -28.56 7.47
N THR A 118 2.74 -27.25 7.26
CA THR A 118 1.62 -26.33 7.52
C THR A 118 1.56 -25.27 6.41
N GLU A 119 0.60 -24.35 6.49
CA GLU A 119 0.50 -23.22 5.54
C GLU A 119 1.77 -22.34 5.55
N THR A 120 2.44 -22.18 6.69
CA THR A 120 3.62 -21.30 6.85
C THR A 120 4.92 -22.06 7.12
N ASP A 121 4.86 -23.39 7.23
CA ASP A 121 6.03 -24.27 7.33
C ASP A 121 6.04 -25.22 6.13
N TYR A 122 6.91 -24.93 5.18
CA TYR A 122 7.05 -25.69 3.95
C TYR A 122 8.48 -25.59 3.40
N THR A 123 8.87 -26.56 2.58
CA THR A 123 10.13 -26.52 1.82
C THR A 123 9.81 -26.35 0.34
N PRO A 124 10.18 -25.23 -0.29
CA PRO A 124 9.86 -24.99 -1.70
C PRO A 124 10.67 -25.92 -2.61
N ARG A 125 9.99 -26.55 -3.58
CA ARG A 125 10.62 -27.22 -4.72
C ARG A 125 10.01 -26.71 -6.03
N TRP A 126 10.79 -26.82 -7.09
CA TRP A 126 10.46 -26.33 -8.42
C TRP A 126 10.78 -27.42 -9.44
N GLU A 127 9.82 -27.68 -10.34
CA GLU A 127 9.88 -28.74 -11.34
C GLU A 127 9.94 -28.17 -12.76
N THR A 128 10.30 -29.04 -13.70
CA THR A 128 10.32 -28.82 -15.15
C THR A 128 9.68 -30.01 -15.83
#